data_AF-A0A015KGE2-F1
#
_entry.id   AF-A0A015KGE2-F1
#
_cell.length_a   1.000
_cell.length_b   1.000
_cell.length_c   1.000
_cell.angle_alpha   90.00
_cell.angle_beta   90.00
_cell.angle_gamma   90.00
#
_symmetry.space_group_name_H-M   'P 1'
#
loop_
_entity.id
_entity.type
_entity.pdbx_description
1 polymer ?
#
loop_
_entity_poly.entity_id
_entity_poly.type
_entity_poly.pdbx_seq_one_letter_code
_entity_poly.pdbx_strand_id
1 'polypeptide(L)'
;MNYFRNASFLMTNLVNLDNKLGQFQESDTNSLSEKVIDSKNEKLYLDLPTLNNNKFAYVIWKINIKKILPGNCFIKFNVEKIDNTHYEHILKHEDILKLEGLGWIEYQLPKCETNLHISIEVNGPINVQIDYVRFGYNNEIITYIPNMGDLLPNYHKVCPNVPEIFKDKYFSRKEMENLLELKDIINHL
;
A
#
# COMPACT_ATOMS: atom_id res chain seq x y z
N MET A 1 -22.02 -15.58 2.02
CA MET A 1 -21.52 -14.43 2.80
C MET A 1 -20.07 -14.75 3.15
N ASN A 2 -19.15 -14.38 2.24
CA ASN A 2 -17.74 -14.76 2.36
C ASN A 2 -17.02 -13.75 3.26
N TYR A 3 -16.34 -14.28 4.27
CA TYR A 3 -15.64 -13.51 5.30
C TYR A 3 -14.24 -13.13 4.79
N PHE A 4 -14.04 -11.87 4.44
CA PHE A 4 -12.72 -11.34 4.06
C PHE A 4 -11.83 -11.26 5.31
N ARG A 5 -10.99 -12.28 5.49
CA ARG A 5 -9.94 -12.30 6.52
C ARG A 5 -8.67 -11.78 5.82
N ASN A 6 -8.31 -10.52 6.07
CA ASN A 6 -7.13 -9.82 5.56
C ASN A 6 -7.18 -9.45 4.07
N ALA A 7 -7.92 -8.40 3.73
CA ALA A 7 -7.92 -7.85 2.37
C ALA A 7 -6.71 -6.91 2.16
N SER A 8 -5.91 -7.20 1.14
CA SER A 8 -4.82 -6.37 0.63
C SER A 8 -5.05 -6.09 -0.86
N PHE A 9 -4.74 -4.87 -1.30
CA PHE A 9 -4.88 -4.40 -2.66
C PHE A 9 -3.52 -4.02 -3.22
N LEU A 10 -3.08 -4.76 -4.23
CA LEU A 10 -1.90 -4.41 -5.01
C LEU A 10 -2.23 -3.20 -5.89
N MET A 11 -1.41 -2.16 -5.85
CA MET A 11 -1.64 -0.97 -6.67
C MET A 11 -1.57 -1.25 -8.17
N THR A 12 -0.88 -2.31 -8.56
CA THR A 12 -0.84 -2.80 -9.95
C THR A 12 -2.20 -3.26 -10.45
N ASN A 13 -3.09 -3.73 -9.57
CA ASN A 13 -4.47 -4.04 -9.94
C ASN A 13 -5.28 -2.77 -10.23
N LEU A 14 -4.94 -1.63 -9.61
CA LEU A 14 -5.59 -0.34 -9.89
C LEU A 14 -5.24 0.20 -11.28
N VAL A 15 -4.03 -0.08 -11.79
CA VAL A 15 -3.63 0.31 -13.17
C VAL A 15 -4.56 -0.32 -14.22
N ASN A 16 -5.09 -1.51 -13.94
CA ASN A 16 -6.06 -2.15 -14.83
C ASN A 16 -7.46 -1.52 -14.76
N LEU A 17 -7.78 -0.81 -13.67
CA LEU A 17 -9.05 -0.09 -13.49
C LEU A 17 -9.01 1.31 -14.08
N ASP A 18 -7.89 2.01 -13.92
CA ASP A 18 -7.66 3.35 -14.47
C ASP A 18 -6.39 3.37 -15.32
N ASN A 19 -6.59 3.39 -16.64
CA ASN A 19 -5.50 3.38 -17.62
C ASN A 19 -4.58 4.60 -17.50
N LYS A 20 -5.03 5.71 -16.90
CA LYS A 20 -4.20 6.88 -16.64
C LYS A 20 -3.09 6.56 -15.64
N LEU A 21 -3.30 5.60 -14.74
CA LEU A 21 -2.28 5.16 -13.79
C LEU A 21 -1.13 4.41 -14.45
N GLY A 22 -1.32 3.95 -15.69
CA GLY A 22 -0.26 3.28 -16.47
C GLY A 22 0.99 4.13 -16.63
N GLN A 23 0.86 5.46 -16.72
CA GLN A 23 2.02 6.36 -16.83
C GLN A 23 2.89 6.41 -15.57
N PHE A 24 2.28 6.09 -14.42
CA PHE A 24 2.94 6.05 -13.11
C PHE A 24 3.48 4.65 -12.77
N GLN A 25 3.27 3.65 -13.63
CA GLN A 25 3.79 2.31 -13.37
C GLN A 25 5.31 2.28 -13.57
N GLU A 26 6.01 1.62 -12.64
CA GLU A 26 7.46 1.43 -12.65
C GLU A 26 7.79 0.01 -12.21
N SER A 27 8.84 -0.61 -12.77
CA SER A 27 9.31 -1.91 -12.31
C SER A 27 10.06 -1.78 -10.98
N ASP A 28 9.77 -2.67 -10.02
CA ASP A 28 10.49 -2.72 -8.75
C ASP A 28 10.59 -4.16 -8.26
N THR A 29 11.81 -4.71 -8.23
CA THR A 29 12.06 -6.11 -7.85
C THR A 29 11.83 -6.40 -6.37
N ASN A 30 11.71 -5.36 -5.53
CA ASN A 30 11.39 -5.48 -4.10
C ASN A 30 9.88 -5.29 -3.83
N SER A 31 9.07 -5.16 -4.88
CA SER A 31 7.61 -5.12 -4.77
C SER A 31 6.98 -6.49 -4.96
N LEU A 32 5.78 -6.68 -4.41
CA LEU A 32 5.08 -7.97 -4.48
C LEU A 32 4.69 -8.37 -5.91
N SER A 33 4.43 -7.39 -6.77
CA SER A 33 4.02 -7.60 -8.16
C SER A 33 5.10 -7.27 -9.19
N GLU A 34 6.35 -7.11 -8.77
CA GLU A 34 7.48 -6.64 -9.59
C GLU A 34 7.26 -5.25 -10.24
N LYS A 35 6.18 -4.58 -9.86
CA LYS A 35 5.71 -3.31 -10.35
C LYS A 35 5.03 -2.55 -9.23
N VAL A 36 5.19 -1.24 -9.24
CA VAL A 36 4.61 -0.29 -8.27
C VAL A 36 4.04 0.92 -8.99
N ILE A 37 3.30 1.74 -8.26
CA ILE A 37 2.99 3.11 -8.68
C ILE A 37 4.09 4.03 -8.17
N ASP A 38 4.69 4.81 -9.06
CA ASP A 38 5.73 5.80 -8.78
C ASP A 38 5.19 7.17 -9.19
N SER A 39 5.14 8.12 -8.24
CA SER A 39 4.61 9.47 -8.52
C SER A 39 5.47 10.27 -9.49
N LYS A 40 6.74 9.88 -9.71
CA LYS A 40 7.68 10.54 -10.63
C LYS A 40 7.87 12.05 -10.37
N ASN A 41 7.70 12.48 -9.11
CA ASN A 41 7.67 13.91 -8.70
C ASN A 41 6.51 14.72 -9.28
N GLU A 42 5.47 14.05 -9.78
CA GLU A 42 4.25 14.65 -10.28
C GLU A 42 3.12 14.48 -9.26
N LYS A 43 2.04 15.22 -9.49
CA LYS A 43 0.80 15.05 -8.73
C LYS A 43 0.21 13.68 -9.06
N LEU A 44 0.01 12.86 -8.03
CA LEU A 44 -0.62 11.54 -8.14
C LEU A 44 -1.85 11.51 -7.24
N TYR A 45 -2.95 10.99 -7.79
CA TYR A 45 -4.16 10.67 -7.03
C TYR A 45 -4.52 9.21 -7.30
N LEU A 46 -4.64 8.42 -6.24
CA LEU A 46 -5.09 7.03 -6.31
C LEU A 46 -6.37 6.89 -5.52
N ASP A 47 -7.44 6.53 -6.23
CA ASP A 47 -8.74 6.20 -5.65
C ASP A 47 -8.88 4.69 -5.57
N LEU A 48 -9.21 4.15 -4.39
CA LEU A 48 -9.52 2.74 -4.27
C LEU A 48 -11.03 2.48 -4.40
N PRO A 49 -11.41 1.33 -4.98
CA PRO A 49 -12.78 0.84 -4.90
C PRO A 49 -13.24 0.78 -3.44
N THR A 50 -14.51 1.05 -3.17
CA THR A 50 -15.08 1.01 -1.81
C THR A 50 -14.89 -0.36 -1.19
N LEU A 51 -14.33 -0.40 0.03
CA LEU A 51 -13.94 -1.63 0.69
C LEU A 51 -14.91 -1.95 1.82
N ASN A 52 -15.67 -3.03 1.65
CA ASN A 52 -16.63 -3.51 2.64
C ASN A 52 -15.90 -4.43 3.63
N ASN A 53 -15.34 -3.86 4.70
CA ASN A 53 -14.70 -4.63 5.76
C ASN A 53 -15.58 -4.58 7.01
N ASN A 54 -16.18 -5.71 7.38
CA ASN A 54 -17.10 -5.82 8.52
C ASN A 54 -16.38 -5.84 9.90
N LYS A 55 -15.07 -5.55 9.96
CA LYS A 55 -14.29 -5.49 11.20
C LYS A 55 -13.48 -4.20 11.31
N PHE A 56 -13.38 -3.67 12.53
CA PHE A 56 -12.44 -2.60 12.85
C PHE A 56 -11.02 -3.02 12.47
N ALA A 57 -10.42 -2.32 11.51
CA ALA A 57 -9.06 -2.57 11.07
C ALA A 57 -8.38 -1.25 10.75
N TYR A 58 -7.06 -1.19 10.93
CA TYR A 58 -6.27 -0.06 10.48
C TYR A 58 -5.99 -0.21 8.98
N VAL A 59 -5.92 0.93 8.30
CA VAL A 59 -5.48 1.00 6.90
C VAL A 59 -3.98 1.20 6.90
N ILE A 60 -3.26 0.34 6.19
CA ILE A 60 -1.80 0.31 6.18
C ILE A 60 -1.32 0.40 4.73
N TRP A 61 -0.51 1.41 4.43
CA TRP A 61 0.04 1.65 3.11
C TRP A 61 1.50 1.25 3.05
N LYS A 62 1.89 0.40 2.10
CA LYS A 62 3.30 0.15 1.80
C LYS A 62 3.80 1.22 0.85
N ILE A 63 4.62 2.13 1.36
CA ILE A 63 5.17 3.28 0.63
C ILE A 63 6.70 3.35 0.72
N ASN A 64 7.32 4.02 -0.23
CA ASN A 64 8.73 4.36 -0.22
C ASN A 64 8.92 5.80 -0.70
N ILE A 65 9.55 6.64 0.12
CA ILE A 65 9.87 8.02 -0.22
C ILE A 65 11.29 8.06 -0.78
N LYS A 66 11.41 8.01 -2.11
CA LYS A 66 12.70 7.91 -2.80
C LYS A 66 13.50 9.20 -2.75
N LYS A 67 12.82 10.33 -2.97
CA LYS A 67 13.46 11.62 -3.09
C LYS A 67 12.48 12.76 -2.86
N ILE A 68 12.94 13.77 -2.15
CA ILE A 68 12.25 15.05 -1.94
C ILE A 68 13.11 16.14 -2.58
N LEU A 69 12.51 16.99 -3.39
CA LEU A 69 13.18 18.17 -3.94
C LEU A 69 12.77 19.43 -3.17
N PRO A 70 13.54 20.52 -3.27
CA PRO A 70 13.17 21.79 -2.64
C PRO A 70 11.78 22.26 -3.08
N GLY A 71 10.88 22.44 -2.11
CA GLY A 71 9.51 22.89 -2.34
C GLY A 71 8.54 22.32 -1.30
N ASN A 72 7.34 22.90 -1.26
CA ASN A 72 6.28 22.39 -0.39
C ASN A 72 5.68 21.13 -1.00
N CYS A 73 5.58 20.08 -0.19
CA CYS A 73 4.97 18.82 -0.57
C CYS A 73 4.10 18.26 0.56
N PHE A 74 3.16 17.41 0.18
CA PHE A 74 2.34 16.67 1.12
C PHE A 74 1.92 15.31 0.56
N ILE A 75 1.60 14.40 1.47
CA ILE A 75 0.89 13.16 1.19
C ILE A 75 -0.38 13.21 2.02
N LYS A 76 -1.53 13.17 1.36
CA LYS A 76 -2.85 13.23 1.99
C LYS A 76 -3.55 11.90 1.80
N PHE A 77 -3.98 11.30 2.89
CA PHE A 77 -4.82 10.13 2.90
C PHE A 77 -6.24 10.55 3.24
N ASN A 78 -7.19 10.17 2.40
CA ASN A 78 -8.61 10.39 2.65
C ASN A 78 -9.27 9.06 3.00
N VAL A 79 -10.14 9.13 4.00
CA VAL A 79 -10.98 8.01 4.42
C VAL A 79 -12.39 8.54 4.57
N GLU A 80 -13.27 8.15 3.66
CA GLU A 80 -14.69 8.47 3.69
C GLU A 80 -15.47 7.24 4.16
N LYS A 81 -16.35 7.44 5.14
CA LYS A 81 -17.24 6.39 5.65
C LYS A 81 -18.60 6.44 4.96
N ILE A 82 -19.35 5.34 5.05
CA ILE A 82 -20.74 5.25 4.55
C ILE A 82 -21.67 6.31 5.15
N ASP A 83 -21.45 6.76 6.40
CA ASP A 83 -22.25 7.82 7.04
C ASP A 83 -21.84 9.23 6.59
N ASN A 84 -21.05 9.33 5.51
CA ASN A 84 -20.46 10.56 4.97
C ASN A 84 -19.53 11.27 5.96
N THR A 85 -19.06 10.58 7.01
CA THR A 85 -17.98 11.14 7.83
C THR A 85 -16.65 11.02 7.08
N HIS A 86 -15.97 12.16 6.97
CA HIS A 86 -14.73 12.30 6.23
C HIS A 86 -13.56 12.50 7.19
N TYR A 87 -12.51 11.71 7.01
CA TYR A 87 -11.29 11.79 7.77
C TYR A 87 -10.10 12.01 6.83
N GLU A 88 -9.30 13.03 7.15
CA GLU A 88 -8.08 13.37 6.41
C GLU A 88 -6.87 13.19 7.31
N HIS A 89 -5.89 12.44 6.84
CA HIS A 89 -4.57 12.36 7.45
C HIS A 89 -3.54 12.94 6.49
N ILE A 90 -2.87 14.03 6.87
CA ILE A 90 -1.93 14.75 6.00
C ILE A 90 -0.54 14.67 6.60
N LEU A 91 0.39 14.07 5.86
CA LEU A 91 1.82 14.17 6.10
C LEU A 91 2.33 15.45 5.45
N LYS A 92 2.84 16.37 6.25
CA LYS A 92 3.46 17.62 5.77
C LYS A 92 4.92 17.37 5.44
N HIS A 93 5.55 18.32 4.76
CA HIS A 93 6.96 18.26 4.38
C HIS A 93 7.89 17.79 5.51
N GLU A 94 7.75 18.34 6.72
CA GLU A 94 8.57 17.96 7.89
C GLU A 94 8.41 16.48 8.30
N ASP A 95 7.22 15.91 8.12
CA ASP A 95 6.96 14.50 8.41
C ASP A 95 7.51 13.60 7.30
N ILE A 96 7.34 14.00 6.04
CA ILE A 96 7.82 13.27 4.86
C ILE A 96 9.36 13.23 4.84
N LEU A 97 10.03 14.31 5.25
CA LEU A 97 11.50 14.35 5.40
C LEU A 97 12.03 13.28 6.34
N LYS A 98 11.27 12.90 7.38
CA LYS A 98 11.66 11.82 8.31
C LYS A 98 11.58 10.44 7.65
N LEU A 99 10.85 10.32 6.54
CA LEU A 99 10.60 9.07 5.82
C LEU A 99 11.52 8.90 4.60
N GLU A 100 12.16 9.98 4.12
CA GLU A 100 13.08 9.93 3.00
C GLU A 100 14.27 9.01 3.29
N GLY A 101 14.58 8.12 2.34
CA GLY A 101 15.74 7.24 2.45
C GLY A 101 15.57 6.06 3.42
N LEU A 102 14.42 5.90 4.07
CA LEU A 102 14.12 4.72 4.91
C LEU A 102 13.87 3.44 4.09
N GLY A 103 13.69 3.57 2.77
CA GLY A 103 13.27 2.48 1.90
C GLY A 103 11.78 2.17 2.05
N TRP A 104 11.41 0.90 1.84
CA TRP A 104 10.02 0.47 1.96
C TRP A 104 9.58 0.43 3.43
N ILE A 105 8.49 1.15 3.72
CA ILE A 105 7.83 1.15 5.01
C ILE A 105 6.36 0.79 4.85
N GLU A 106 5.76 0.28 5.91
CA GLU A 106 4.33 0.32 6.10
C GLU A 106 3.96 1.50 6.98
N TYR A 107 3.12 2.37 6.45
CA TYR A 107 2.56 3.51 7.16
C TYR A 107 1.11 3.19 7.58
N GLN A 108 0.89 3.03 8.88
CA GLN A 108 -0.42 2.77 9.47
C GLN A 108 -1.17 4.08 9.72
N LEU A 109 -2.33 4.24 9.10
CA LEU A 109 -3.25 5.34 9.42
C LEU A 109 -3.87 5.15 10.81
N PRO A 110 -4.34 6.22 11.48
CA PRO A 110 -5.11 6.10 12.71
C PRO A 110 -6.33 5.18 12.54
N LYS A 111 -6.84 4.64 13.67
CA LYS A 111 -7.90 3.63 13.65
C LYS A 111 -9.13 4.12 12.87
N CYS A 112 -9.49 3.39 11.82
CA CYS A 112 -10.69 3.64 11.05
C CYS A 112 -11.78 2.61 11.37
N GLU A 113 -13.03 2.98 11.15
CA GLU A 113 -14.19 2.09 11.31
C GLU A 113 -14.43 1.28 10.02
N THR A 114 -15.48 0.46 10.03
CA THR A 114 -15.83 -0.41 8.91
C THR A 114 -16.42 0.38 7.74
N ASN A 115 -16.17 -0.12 6.52
CA ASN A 115 -16.73 0.36 5.25
C ASN A 115 -16.23 1.74 4.81
N LEU A 116 -15.06 1.71 4.17
CA LEU A 116 -14.29 2.89 3.87
C LEU A 116 -14.09 3.00 2.36
N HIS A 117 -14.37 4.18 1.82
CA HIS A 117 -13.73 4.64 0.60
C HIS A 117 -12.41 5.31 1.00
N ILE A 118 -11.32 4.92 0.33
CA ILE A 118 -9.97 5.31 0.73
C ILE A 118 -9.25 5.84 -0.51
N SER A 119 -8.59 6.98 -0.38
CA SER A 119 -7.72 7.51 -1.43
C SER A 119 -6.43 8.10 -0.87
N ILE A 120 -5.43 8.22 -1.75
CA ILE A 120 -4.18 8.90 -1.45
C ILE A 120 -3.88 9.94 -2.53
N GLU A 121 -3.56 11.15 -2.10
CA GLU A 121 -3.07 12.24 -2.94
C GLU A 121 -1.62 12.54 -2.57
N VAL A 122 -0.74 12.50 -3.56
CA VAL A 122 0.65 12.92 -3.47
C VAL A 122 0.79 14.20 -4.28
N ASN A 123 1.30 15.26 -3.66
CA ASN A 123 1.45 16.55 -4.33
C ASN A 123 2.73 17.27 -3.90
N GLY A 124 3.26 18.06 -4.83
CA GLY A 124 4.55 18.73 -4.70
C GLY A 124 5.70 17.87 -5.24
N PRO A 125 6.94 18.38 -5.15
CA PRO A 125 8.07 17.79 -5.84
C PRO A 125 8.70 16.63 -5.03
N ILE A 126 7.92 15.55 -4.88
CA ILE A 126 8.30 14.32 -4.17
C ILE A 126 8.08 13.07 -5.01
N ASN A 127 9.05 12.16 -4.97
CA ASN A 127 8.94 10.83 -5.53
C ASN A 127 8.49 9.86 -4.44
N VAL A 128 7.26 9.39 -4.56
CA VAL A 128 6.65 8.39 -3.69
C VAL A 128 6.33 7.17 -4.52
N GLN A 129 6.76 6.01 -4.05
CA GLN A 129 6.32 4.73 -4.58
C GLN A 129 5.31 4.09 -3.65
N ILE A 130 4.33 3.40 -4.23
CA ILE A 130 3.25 2.73 -3.53
C ILE A 130 3.09 1.33 -4.12
N ASP A 131 3.19 0.31 -3.26
CA ASP A 131 3.11 -1.10 -3.66
C ASP A 131 1.71 -1.66 -3.40
N TYR A 132 1.25 -1.57 -2.16
CA TYR A 132 -0.07 -2.04 -1.77
C TYR A 132 -0.67 -1.24 -0.62
N VAL A 133 -1.96 -1.43 -0.40
CA VAL A 133 -2.65 -1.07 0.84
C VAL A 133 -3.32 -2.31 1.42
N ARG A 134 -3.34 -2.44 2.73
CA ARG A 134 -3.97 -3.57 3.42
C ARG A 134 -4.71 -3.13 4.66
N PHE A 135 -5.67 -3.96 5.07
CA PHE A 135 -6.31 -3.84 6.38
C PHE A 135 -5.59 -4.74 7.39
N GLY A 136 -5.30 -4.21 8.57
CA GLY A 136 -4.67 -4.99 9.62
C GLY A 136 -4.32 -4.17 10.85
N TYR A 137 -3.28 -4.59 11.55
CA TYR A 137 -2.70 -3.89 12.69
C TYR A 137 -1.19 -4.09 12.70
N ASN A 138 -0.47 -3.02 12.92
CA ASN A 138 0.95 -2.96 13.24
C ASN A 138 1.11 -2.44 14.67
N ASN A 139 2.14 -2.92 15.35
CA ASN A 139 2.48 -2.46 16.70
C ASN A 139 2.90 -0.98 16.71
N GLU A 140 3.44 -0.50 15.59
CA GLU A 140 3.96 0.85 15.41
C GLU A 140 3.27 1.54 14.21
N ILE A 141 3.26 2.88 14.22
CA ILE A 141 2.71 3.69 13.12
C ILE A 141 3.51 3.49 11.84
N ILE A 142 4.83 3.37 11.97
CA ILE A 142 5.75 3.08 10.86
C ILE A 142 6.36 1.72 11.14
N THR A 143 6.28 0.81 10.19
CA THR A 143 6.97 -0.48 10.26
C THR A 143 7.92 -0.61 9.09
N TYR A 144 9.20 -0.82 9.38
CA TYR A 144 10.24 -0.98 8.36
C TYR A 144 10.10 -2.33 7.67
N ILE A 145 10.10 -2.35 6.33
CA ILE A 145 10.19 -3.58 5.56
C ILE A 145 11.65 -3.81 5.18
N PRO A 146 12.31 -4.85 5.72
CA PRO A 146 13.70 -5.13 5.37
C PRO A 146 13.85 -5.38 3.87
N ASN A 147 14.96 -4.89 3.30
CA ASN A 147 15.30 -5.11 1.91
C ASN A 147 15.49 -6.62 1.67
N MET A 148 14.81 -7.19 0.68
CA MET A 148 14.88 -8.64 0.42
C MET A 148 16.30 -9.12 0.07
N GLY A 149 17.15 -8.23 -0.46
CA GLY A 149 18.55 -8.49 -0.77
C GLY A 149 19.48 -8.62 0.45
N ASP A 150 19.09 -8.07 1.60
CA ASP A 150 19.92 -8.10 2.84
C ASP A 150 19.71 -9.39 3.64
N LEU A 151 18.84 -10.31 3.16
CA LEU A 151 18.38 -11.51 3.88
C LEU A 151 19.09 -12.83 3.46
N LEU A 152 20.37 -12.75 3.07
CA LEU A 152 21.37 -13.83 2.90
C LEU A 152 21.61 -14.42 1.49
N PRO A 153 22.88 -14.75 1.12
CA PRO A 153 23.27 -15.34 -0.17
C PRO A 153 22.82 -16.79 -0.45
N ASN A 154 22.23 -17.48 0.54
CA ASN A 154 21.84 -18.90 0.42
C ASN A 154 20.31 -19.11 0.42
N TYR A 155 19.55 -18.04 0.30
CA TYR A 155 18.09 -18.03 0.29
C TYR A 155 17.46 -19.00 -0.73
N HIS A 156 18.03 -19.10 -1.93
CA HIS A 156 17.56 -19.98 -3.00
C HIS A 156 17.69 -21.49 -2.72
N LYS A 157 18.38 -21.89 -1.64
CA LYS A 157 18.62 -23.31 -1.32
C LYS A 157 17.69 -23.89 -0.26
N VAL A 158 17.06 -23.06 0.57
CA VAL A 158 16.27 -23.53 1.72
C VAL A 158 14.78 -23.68 1.37
N CYS A 159 14.32 -22.89 0.41
CA CYS A 159 13.13 -23.17 -0.37
C CYS A 159 13.44 -22.70 -1.78
N PRO A 160 13.25 -23.50 -2.83
CA PRO A 160 13.63 -23.04 -4.16
C PRO A 160 12.87 -21.75 -4.54
N ASN A 161 11.68 -21.51 -3.95
CA ASN A 161 10.85 -20.32 -4.24
C ASN A 161 10.31 -19.50 -3.05
N VAL A 162 10.32 -19.90 -1.76
CA VAL A 162 9.92 -19.01 -0.63
C VAL A 162 10.55 -19.41 0.73
N PRO A 163 11.38 -18.58 1.36
CA PRO A 163 12.17 -18.84 2.58
C PRO A 163 11.36 -19.05 3.87
N GLU A 164 11.99 -19.74 4.83
CA GLU A 164 11.33 -20.29 6.01
C GLU A 164 11.03 -19.28 7.14
N ILE A 165 11.83 -18.22 7.31
CA ILE A 165 11.60 -17.17 8.33
C ILE A 165 10.35 -16.30 8.04
N PHE A 166 9.79 -16.49 6.85
CA PHE A 166 8.66 -15.76 6.30
C PHE A 166 7.39 -16.60 6.21
N LYS A 167 7.43 -17.89 6.58
CA LYS A 167 6.24 -18.74 6.65
C LYS A 167 5.17 -18.15 7.57
N ASP A 168 5.59 -17.42 8.60
CA ASP A 168 4.71 -16.83 9.61
C ASP A 168 4.43 -15.33 9.36
N LYS A 169 5.13 -14.72 8.37
CA LYS A 169 5.08 -13.28 8.07
C LYS A 169 4.50 -12.96 6.69
N TYR A 170 4.28 -13.95 5.84
CA TYR A 170 3.61 -13.81 4.55
C TYR A 170 2.24 -14.46 4.59
N PHE A 171 1.28 -13.80 3.96
CA PHE A 171 -0.07 -14.31 3.72
C PHE A 171 0.02 -15.76 3.25
N SER A 172 -0.62 -16.65 4.00
CA SER A 172 -0.79 -18.05 3.61
C SER A 172 -1.37 -18.12 2.20
N ARG A 173 -1.12 -19.20 1.45
CA ARG A 173 -1.75 -19.41 0.13
C ARG A 173 -3.27 -19.17 0.16
N LYS A 174 -3.92 -19.46 1.29
CA LYS A 174 -5.33 -19.22 1.57
C LYS A 174 -5.70 -17.74 1.76
N GLU A 175 -4.77 -16.91 2.23
CA GLU A 175 -4.89 -15.45 2.29
C GLU A 175 -4.52 -14.79 0.95
N MET A 176 -3.58 -15.37 0.19
CA MET A 176 -3.38 -15.01 -1.22
C MET A 176 -4.61 -15.36 -2.08
N GLU A 177 -5.32 -16.45 -1.78
CA GLU A 177 -6.61 -16.79 -2.38
C GLU A 177 -7.73 -15.81 -1.96
N ASN A 178 -7.51 -14.97 -0.92
CA ASN A 178 -8.39 -13.87 -0.53
C ASN A 178 -7.94 -12.50 -1.10
N LEU A 179 -6.82 -12.43 -1.84
CA LEU A 179 -6.49 -11.25 -2.64
C LEU A 179 -7.60 -11.08 -3.67
N LEU A 180 -8.37 -10.02 -3.56
CA LEU A 180 -9.43 -9.73 -4.52
C LEU A 180 -8.83 -9.55 -5.92
N GLU A 181 -9.12 -10.48 -6.82
CA GLU A 181 -8.84 -10.30 -8.23
C GLU A 181 -9.85 -9.29 -8.79
N LEU A 182 -9.47 -8.56 -9.84
CA LEU A 182 -10.32 -7.54 -10.50
C LEU A 182 -11.76 -8.02 -10.75
N LYS A 183 -11.90 -9.30 -11.12
CA LYS A 183 -13.19 -9.98 -11.38
C LYS A 183 -14.10 -10.06 -10.14
N ASP A 184 -13.53 -10.13 -8.95
CA ASP A 184 -14.26 -10.21 -7.68
C ASP A 184 -14.78 -8.83 -7.24
N ILE A 185 -14.19 -7.75 -7.77
CA ILE A 185 -14.60 -6.35 -7.53
C ILE A 185 -15.69 -5.94 -8.53
N ILE A 186 -15.54 -6.31 -9.82
CA ILE A 186 -16.47 -5.93 -10.89
C ILE A 186 -17.87 -6.55 -10.70
N ASN A 187 -17.97 -7.75 -10.09
CA ASN A 187 -19.26 -8.41 -9.85
C ASN A 187 -20.11 -7.75 -8.75
N HIS A 188 -19.62 -6.67 -8.12
CA HIS A 188 -20.31 -5.93 -7.07
C HIS A 188 -20.64 -4.46 -7.46
N LEU A 189 -20.43 -4.08 -8.72
CA LEU A 189 -20.90 -2.82 -9.32
C LEU A 189 -22.23 -3.04 -10.05
#